data_AF-A0A5E7VLV0-F1
#
_entry.id   AF-A0A5E7VLV0-F1
#
_cell.length_a   1.000
_cell.length_b   1.000
_cell.length_c   1.000
_cell.angle_alpha   90.00
_cell.angle_beta   90.00
_cell.angle_gamma   90.00
#
_symmetry.space_group_name_H-M   'P 1'
#
loop_
_entity.id
_entity.type
_entity.pdbx_description
1 polymer ?
#
loop_
_entity_poly.entity_id
_entity_poly.type
_entity_poly.pdbx_seq_one_letter_code
_entity_poly.pdbx_strand_id
1 'polypeptide(L)' 'MARGVHEQRIYVDPKAEMVIARYASHPVASNSANDPVTLPAFEALAEFLNSKEHP' A
#
# COMPACT_ATOMS: atom_id res chain seq x y z
N MET A 1 5.78 -2.55 7.04
CA MET A 1 4.59 -3.14 6.38
C MET A 1 4.38 -4.58 6.84
N ALA A 2 3.13 -5.01 7.03
CA ALA A 2 2.78 -6.41 7.27
C ALA A 2 2.11 -7.01 6.02
N ARG A 3 2.45 -8.26 5.67
CA ARG A 3 2.06 -8.90 4.41
C ARG A 3 1.45 -10.28 4.66
N GLY A 4 0.27 -10.52 4.10
CA GLY A 4 -0.34 -11.83 3.94
C GLY A 4 -0.23 -12.33 2.50
N VAL A 5 -0.49 -13.62 2.30
CA VAL A 5 -0.63 -14.22 0.97
C VAL A 5 -1.88 -13.69 0.27
N HIS A 6 -1.95 -13.86 -1.05
CA HIS A 6 -3.08 -13.40 -1.86
C HIS A 6 -3.35 -11.88 -1.74
N GLU A 7 -2.29 -11.11 -1.45
CA GLU A 7 -2.24 -9.64 -1.38
C GLU A 7 -2.95 -8.96 -0.22
N GLN A 8 -3.11 -9.66 0.88
CA GLN A 8 -3.55 -9.01 2.11
C GLN A 8 -2.42 -8.16 2.70
N ARG A 9 -2.71 -6.92 3.11
CA ARG A 9 -1.70 -6.01 3.70
C ARG A 9 -2.28 -5.09 4.76
N ILE A 10 -1.43 -4.79 5.74
CA ILE A 10 -1.52 -3.57 6.54
C ILE A 10 -0.26 -2.77 6.26
N TYR A 11 -0.44 -1.57 5.70
CA TYR A 11 0.62 -0.62 5.40
C TYR A 11 0.44 0.62 6.27
N VAL A 12 1.52 1.06 6.91
CA VAL A 12 1.53 2.23 7.79
C VAL A 12 2.67 3.11 7.33
N ASP A 13 2.34 4.34 6.96
CA ASP A 13 3.29 5.40 6.62
C ASP A 13 3.07 6.58 7.58
N PRO A 14 3.91 6.71 8.63
CA PRO A 14 3.78 7.81 9.58
C PRO A 14 4.08 9.18 8.97
N LYS A 15 4.90 9.25 7.91
CA LYS A 15 5.28 10.52 7.30
C LYS A 15 4.08 11.16 6.60
N ALA A 16 3.31 10.34 5.90
CA ALA A 16 2.07 10.74 5.23
C ALA A 16 0.83 10.62 6.13
N GLU A 17 1.01 10.35 7.43
CA GLU A 17 -0.07 10.08 8.40
C GLU A 17 -1.13 9.10 7.88
N MET A 18 -0.66 8.05 7.19
CA MET A 18 -1.49 7.17 6.39
C MET A 18 -1.47 5.73 6.89
N VAL A 19 -2.65 5.11 6.94
CA VAL A 19 -2.82 3.67 7.16
C VAL A 19 -3.68 3.08 6.04
N ILE A 20 -3.20 2.01 5.42
CA ILE A 20 -3.94 1.23 4.41
C ILE A 20 -4.17 -0.19 4.94
N ALA A 21 -5.43 -0.55 5.11
CA ALA A 21 -5.88 -1.92 5.30
C ALA A 21 -6.39 -2.46 3.96
N ARG A 22 -5.68 -3.45 3.39
CA ARG A 22 -6.02 -4.07 2.10
C ARG A 22 -6.40 -5.52 2.32
N TYR A 23 -7.66 -5.82 1.98
CA TYR A 23 -8.14 -7.19 1.79
C TYR A 23 -8.16 -7.52 0.30
N ALA A 24 -7.63 -8.69 -0.06
CA ALA A 24 -7.53 -9.13 -1.44
C ALA A 24 -7.54 -10.66 -1.51
N SER A 25 -7.76 -11.17 -2.72
CA SER A 25 -7.87 -12.60 -3.02
C SER A 25 -7.16 -12.95 -4.34
N HIS A 26 -5.96 -12.42 -4.54
CA HIS A 26 -5.24 -12.58 -5.80
C HIS A 26 -4.94 -14.06 -6.10
N PRO A 27 -5.11 -14.56 -7.35
CA PRO A 27 -5.00 -15.99 -7.65
C PRO A 27 -3.59 -16.55 -7.40
N VAL A 28 -2.56 -15.72 -7.56
CA VAL A 28 -1.18 -16.08 -7.22
C VAL A 28 -0.91 -15.70 -5.77
N ALA A 29 -0.53 -16.67 -4.94
CA ALA A 29 -0.30 -16.47 -3.51
C ALA A 29 0.88 -15.53 -3.20
N SER A 30 1.93 -15.56 -4.04
CA SER A 30 3.12 -14.73 -3.87
C SER A 30 2.83 -13.25 -4.15
N ASN A 31 3.19 -12.38 -3.20
CA ASN A 31 3.01 -10.95 -3.33
C ASN A 31 3.86 -10.32 -4.45
N SER A 32 4.99 -10.94 -4.82
CA SER A 32 5.87 -10.44 -5.89
C SER A 32 5.13 -10.34 -7.23
N ALA A 33 4.07 -11.13 -7.43
CA ALA A 33 3.23 -11.05 -8.62
C ALA A 33 2.52 -9.69 -8.78
N ASN A 34 2.34 -8.92 -7.69
CA ASN A 34 1.60 -7.66 -7.73
C ASN A 34 2.29 -6.50 -7.00
N ASP A 35 3.48 -6.71 -6.44
CA ASP A 35 4.33 -5.63 -5.92
C ASP A 35 4.57 -4.50 -6.92
N PRO A 36 4.83 -4.77 -8.22
CA PRO A 36 5.06 -3.72 -9.21
C PRO A 36 3.86 -2.79 -9.42
N VAL A 37 2.66 -3.19 -9.01
CA VAL A 37 1.44 -2.38 -9.11
C VAL A 37 1.11 -1.74 -7.76
N THR A 38 1.16 -2.54 -6.70
CA THR A 38 0.63 -2.15 -5.40
C THR A 38 1.53 -1.18 -4.64
N LEU A 39 2.85 -1.33 -4.73
CA LEU A 39 3.78 -0.42 -4.03
C LEU A 39 3.78 0.98 -4.64
N PRO A 40 3.86 1.16 -5.98
CA PRO A 40 3.75 2.49 -6.57
C PRO A 40 2.42 3.18 -6.27
N ALA A 41 1.32 2.42 -6.19
CA ALA A 41 0.02 3.00 -5.85
C ALA A 41 -0.03 3.56 -4.41
N PHE A 42 0.64 2.89 -3.46
CA PHE A 42 0.73 3.38 -2.08
C PHE A 42 1.62 4.62 -1.98
N GLU A 43 2.74 4.63 -2.72
CA GLU A 43 3.62 5.80 -2.78
C GLU A 43 2.90 7.01 -3.37
N ALA A 44 2.19 6.84 -4.49
CA ALA A 44 1.43 7.92 -5.11
C ALA A 44 0.36 8.50 -4.17
N LEU A 45 -0.27 7.65 -3.33
CA LEU A 45 -1.22 8.11 -2.33
C LEU A 45 -0.53 8.90 -1.21
N ALA A 46 0.64 8.44 -0.75
CA ALA A 46 1.44 9.15 0.24
C ALA A 46 1.90 10.52 -0.28
N GLU A 47 2.40 10.59 -1.52
CA GLU A 47 2.76 11.84 -2.19
C GLU A 47 1.58 12.81 -2.28
N PHE A 48 0.42 12.30 -2.69
CA PHE A 48 -0.80 13.09 -2.76
C PHE A 48 -1.19 13.67 -1.39
N LEU A 49 -1.23 12.87 -0.34
CA LEU A 49 -1.58 13.33 1.01
C LEU A 49 -0.57 14.34 1.55
N ASN A 50 0.73 14.10 1.37
CA ASN A 50 1.77 15.05 1.75
C ASN A 50 1.62 16.41 1.06
N SER A 51 1.20 16.42 -0.22
CA SER A 51 0.93 17.66 -0.96
C SER A 51 -0.31 18.43 -0.48
N LYS A 52 -1.19 17.79 0.31
CA LYS A 52 -2.45 18.36 0.80
C LYS A 52 -2.34 18.89 2.23
N GLU A 53 -1.53 18.26 3.07
CA GLU A 53 -1.27 18.67 4.46
C GLU A 53 -0.25 19.83 4.55
N HIS A 54 0.55 20.06 3.50
CA HIS A 54 1.46 21.21 3.37
C HIS A 54 1.15 22.09 2.14
N PRO A 55 0.04 22.84 2.10
CA PRO A 55 -0.11 23.98 1.20
C PRO A 55 0.73 25.19 1.65
#